data_AF-A0A7S0LPD8-F1
#
_entry.id   AF-A0A7S0LPD8-F1
#
_cell.length_a   1.000
_cell.length_b   1.000
_cell.length_c   1.000
_cell.angle_alpha   90.00
_cell.angle_beta   90.00
_cell.angle_gamma   90.00
#
_symmetry.space_group_name_H-M   'P 1'
#
loop_
_entity.id
_entity.type
_entity.pdbx_description
1 polymer ?
#
loop_
_entity_poly.entity_id
_entity_poly.type
_entity_poly.pdbx_seq_one_letter_code
_entity_poly.pdbx_strand_id
1 'polypeptide(L)'
;EILPLPEPFAWLLKKPLAWYIAKTKAEDVKASMLQAGVGGGGETRSPQLSTIQSQATALQENLIARGIDATTFLAMRYWHPFASEAVEQMKAEGITKLVILPLYPQFSISTSGSALRVLERYLYTEPGFPMKSTVVPAWYNRQGFLRASARAIAESLRSLPDGEVADAHVLFSAQGLPRKYIDDLSDPYVEQVERSVDLIAAELEATYGVK
;
A
#
# COMPACT_ATOMS: atom_id res chain seq x y z
N GLU A 1 11.45 -8.68 10.21
CA GLU A 1 12.31 -7.85 9.35
C GLU A 1 12.21 -6.38 9.70
N ILE A 2 11.00 -5.84 9.97
CA ILE A 2 10.83 -4.41 10.24
C ILE A 2 11.32 -3.98 11.63
N LEU A 3 11.12 -4.82 12.65
CA LEU A 3 11.70 -4.64 14.00
C LEU A 3 12.88 -5.61 14.17
N PRO A 4 14.13 -5.14 14.00
CA PRO A 4 15.30 -5.96 14.30
C PRO A 4 15.43 -6.13 15.81
N LEU A 5 15.66 -7.37 16.25
CA LEU A 5 16.10 -7.65 17.62
C LEU A 5 17.62 -7.84 17.60
N PRO A 6 18.35 -7.42 18.65
CA PRO A 6 19.79 -7.63 18.72
C PRO A 6 20.12 -9.13 18.76
N GLU A 7 21.09 -9.53 17.94
CA GLU A 7 21.69 -10.87 17.96
C GLU A 7 22.51 -11.07 19.26
N PRO A 8 22.73 -12.32 19.74
CA PRO A 8 22.50 -13.62 19.08
C PRO A 8 21.18 -14.33 19.44
N PHE A 9 20.37 -13.78 20.37
CA PHE A 9 19.13 -14.44 20.82
C PHE A 9 17.88 -13.99 20.06
N ALA A 10 18.05 -13.12 19.06
CA ALA A 10 16.96 -12.58 18.26
C ALA A 10 16.08 -13.69 17.68
N TRP A 11 16.66 -14.74 17.10
CA TRP A 11 15.89 -15.82 16.47
C TRP A 11 15.01 -16.60 17.46
N LEU A 12 15.46 -16.79 18.71
CA LEU A 12 14.76 -17.53 19.75
C LEU A 12 13.60 -16.71 20.35
N LEU A 13 13.84 -15.42 20.62
CA LEU A 13 12.90 -14.57 21.35
C LEU A 13 11.89 -13.84 20.44
N LYS A 14 12.14 -13.76 19.13
CA LYS A 14 11.32 -12.96 18.21
C LYS A 14 9.86 -13.38 18.12
N LYS A 15 9.58 -14.68 17.99
CA LYS A 15 8.19 -15.16 17.89
C LYS A 15 7.42 -15.00 19.21
N PRO A 16 7.97 -15.43 20.38
CA PRO A 16 7.30 -15.19 21.66
C PRO A 16 7.09 -13.70 21.97
N LEU A 17 8.10 -12.86 21.72
CA LEU A 17 8.00 -11.43 21.96
C LEU A 17 7.00 -10.75 21.02
N ALA A 18 7.01 -11.08 19.72
CA ALA A 18 6.03 -10.56 18.77
C ALA A 18 4.60 -10.97 19.15
N TRP A 19 4.40 -12.21 19.58
CA TRP A 19 3.11 -12.67 20.07
C TRP A 19 2.66 -11.89 21.32
N TYR A 20 3.57 -11.69 22.28
CA TYR A 20 3.27 -10.91 23.48
C TYR A 20 2.87 -9.48 23.14
N ILE A 21 3.66 -8.79 22.31
CA ILE A 21 3.37 -7.42 21.85
C ILE A 21 2.04 -7.37 21.09
N ALA A 22 1.78 -8.33 20.21
CA ALA A 22 0.53 -8.39 19.45
C ALA A 22 -0.67 -8.55 20.40
N LYS A 23 -0.56 -9.43 21.40
CA LYS A 23 -1.62 -9.66 22.39
C LYS A 23 -1.88 -8.42 23.24
N THR A 24 -0.83 -7.73 23.68
CA THR A 24 -0.98 -6.53 24.52
C THR A 24 -1.56 -5.36 23.73
N LYS A 25 -1.18 -5.19 22.47
CA LYS A 25 -1.68 -4.09 21.62
C LYS A 25 -3.07 -4.33 21.02
N ALA A 26 -3.57 -5.57 21.00
CA ALA A 26 -4.80 -5.90 20.30
C ALA A 26 -6.01 -5.12 20.82
N GLU A 27 -6.15 -4.98 22.14
CA GLU A 27 -7.27 -4.25 22.75
C GLU A 27 -7.19 -2.74 22.45
N ASP A 28 -5.99 -2.14 22.53
CA ASP A 28 -5.79 -0.73 22.21
C ASP A 28 -6.10 -0.43 20.72
N VAL A 29 -5.66 -1.31 19.83
CA VAL A 29 -5.93 -1.17 18.38
C VAL A 29 -7.43 -1.32 18.11
N LYS A 30 -8.10 -2.28 18.74
CA LYS A 30 -9.54 -2.48 18.62
C LYS A 30 -10.32 -1.26 19.12
N ALA A 31 -9.95 -0.73 20.29
CA ALA A 31 -10.56 0.45 20.86
C ALA A 31 -10.37 1.68 19.95
N SER A 32 -9.16 1.86 19.41
CA SER A 32 -8.86 2.94 18.47
C SER A 32 -9.66 2.85 17.18
N MET A 33 -9.81 1.64 16.60
CA MET A 33 -10.63 1.44 15.40
C MET A 33 -12.10 1.76 15.65
N LEU A 34 -12.66 1.30 16.78
CA LEU A 34 -14.03 1.61 17.17
C LEU A 34 -14.24 3.11 17.39
N GLN A 35 -13.30 3.79 18.06
CA GLN A 35 -13.36 5.23 18.27
C GLN A 35 -13.28 6.02 16.95
N ALA A 36 -12.45 5.56 16.01
CA ALA A 36 -12.33 6.15 14.69
C ALA A 36 -13.54 5.88 13.77
N GLY A 37 -14.54 5.12 14.24
CA GLY A 37 -15.69 4.71 13.43
C GLY A 37 -15.30 3.77 12.27
N VAL A 38 -14.11 3.17 12.34
CA VAL A 38 -13.60 2.27 11.31
C VAL A 38 -14.12 0.87 11.58
N GLY A 39 -15.09 0.44 10.78
CA GLY A 39 -15.78 -0.85 10.91
C GLY A 39 -17.29 -0.67 10.98
N GLY A 40 -17.97 -0.83 9.85
CA GLY A 40 -19.42 -0.72 9.77
C GLY A 40 -20.14 -1.82 10.56
N GLY A 41 -21.23 -1.47 11.26
CA GLY A 41 -22.19 -2.45 11.78
C GLY A 41 -21.71 -3.33 12.94
N GLY A 42 -20.73 -2.89 13.75
CA GLY A 42 -20.21 -3.66 14.88
C GLY A 42 -19.09 -4.64 14.52
N GLU A 43 -18.64 -4.67 13.26
CA GLU A 43 -17.47 -5.43 12.84
C GLU A 43 -16.20 -4.58 12.90
N THR A 44 -15.14 -5.10 13.51
CA THR A 44 -13.82 -4.43 13.60
C THR A 44 -12.93 -4.73 12.38
N ARG A 45 -13.52 -4.75 11.17
CA ARG A 45 -12.78 -5.06 9.94
C ARG A 45 -12.41 -3.78 9.20
N SER A 46 -11.15 -3.68 8.80
CA SER A 46 -10.67 -2.59 7.97
C SER A 46 -11.38 -2.61 6.61
N PRO A 47 -11.88 -1.46 6.10
CA PRO A 47 -12.48 -1.36 4.77
C PRO A 47 -11.47 -1.54 3.62
N GLN A 48 -10.19 -1.67 3.96
CA GLN A 48 -9.11 -1.78 2.99
C GLN A 48 -9.29 -2.99 2.05
N LEU A 49 -9.68 -4.15 2.57
CA LEU A 49 -9.79 -5.36 1.74
C LEU A 49 -10.88 -5.22 0.68
N SER A 50 -12.08 -4.77 1.05
CA SER A 50 -13.18 -4.59 0.10
C SER A 50 -12.85 -3.52 -0.95
N THR A 51 -12.20 -2.43 -0.54
CA THR A 51 -11.74 -1.38 -1.46
C THR A 51 -10.74 -1.94 -2.48
N ILE A 52 -9.75 -2.71 -2.01
CA ILE A 52 -8.74 -3.33 -2.87
C ILE A 52 -9.38 -4.35 -3.83
N GLN A 53 -10.35 -5.15 -3.36
CA GLN A 53 -11.09 -6.09 -4.21
C GLN A 53 -11.85 -5.38 -5.34
N SER A 54 -12.52 -4.27 -5.03
CA SER A 54 -13.19 -3.44 -6.04
C SER A 54 -12.19 -2.85 -7.04
N GLN A 55 -11.05 -2.37 -6.57
CA GLN A 55 -9.99 -1.84 -7.45
C GLN A 55 -9.38 -2.93 -8.35
N ALA A 56 -9.15 -4.13 -7.82
CA ALA A 56 -8.65 -5.27 -8.59
C ALA A 56 -9.64 -5.69 -9.68
N THR A 57 -10.92 -5.78 -9.34
CA THR A 57 -11.99 -6.08 -10.30
C THR A 57 -12.02 -5.05 -11.43
N ALA A 58 -12.06 -3.76 -11.09
CA ALA A 58 -12.06 -2.68 -12.08
C ALA A 58 -10.80 -2.67 -12.95
N LEU A 59 -9.63 -2.98 -12.39
CA LEU A 59 -8.38 -3.11 -13.14
C LEU A 59 -8.46 -4.28 -14.13
N GLN A 60 -8.95 -5.43 -13.69
CA GLN A 60 -9.11 -6.62 -14.53
C GLN A 60 -10.02 -6.34 -15.71
N GLU A 61 -11.21 -5.79 -15.45
CA GLU A 61 -12.18 -5.41 -16.48
C GLU A 61 -11.58 -4.42 -17.48
N ASN A 62 -10.82 -3.43 -17.00
CA ASN A 62 -10.18 -2.46 -17.88
C ASN A 62 -9.10 -3.09 -18.77
N LEU A 63 -8.32 -4.05 -18.25
CA LEU A 63 -7.32 -4.77 -19.03
C LEU A 63 -7.99 -5.65 -20.10
N ILE A 64 -9.04 -6.38 -19.73
CA ILE A 64 -9.82 -7.22 -20.66
C ILE A 64 -10.45 -6.36 -21.76
N ALA A 65 -11.05 -5.21 -21.42
CA ALA A 65 -11.60 -4.27 -22.38
C ALA A 65 -10.56 -3.72 -23.37
N ARG A 66 -9.28 -3.72 -22.98
CA ARG A 66 -8.14 -3.35 -23.84
C ARG A 66 -7.54 -4.53 -24.61
N GLY A 67 -8.18 -5.70 -24.57
CA GLY A 67 -7.75 -6.91 -25.26
C GLY A 67 -6.62 -7.67 -24.55
N ILE A 68 -6.39 -7.39 -23.27
CA ILE A 68 -5.39 -8.10 -22.46
C ILE A 68 -6.12 -9.12 -21.59
N ASP A 69 -5.93 -10.41 -21.89
CA ASP A 69 -6.39 -11.49 -21.03
C ASP A 69 -5.56 -11.51 -19.74
N ALA A 70 -6.16 -11.03 -18.65
CA ALA A 70 -5.50 -10.86 -17.37
C ALA A 70 -6.45 -11.25 -16.23
N THR A 71 -5.89 -11.93 -15.24
CA THR A 71 -6.53 -12.20 -13.94
C THR A 71 -5.79 -11.45 -12.84
N THR A 72 -6.55 -10.91 -11.89
CA THR A 72 -6.00 -10.18 -10.74
C THR A 72 -5.98 -11.05 -9.49
N PHE A 73 -4.89 -10.99 -8.75
CA PHE A 73 -4.70 -11.71 -7.49
C PHE A 73 -4.27 -10.73 -6.40
N LEU A 74 -4.79 -10.93 -5.19
CA LEU A 74 -4.46 -10.11 -4.04
C LEU A 74 -3.45 -10.81 -3.16
N ALA A 75 -2.38 -10.09 -2.78
CA ALA A 75 -1.36 -10.59 -1.87
C ALA A 75 -1.06 -9.53 -0.80
N MET A 76 -1.51 -9.79 0.43
CA MET A 76 -1.34 -8.92 1.58
C MET A 76 -0.18 -9.41 2.45
N ARG A 77 0.51 -8.45 3.08
CA ARG A 77 1.71 -8.73 3.87
C ARG A 77 1.43 -9.31 5.26
N TYR A 78 0.34 -8.87 5.90
CA TYR A 78 0.03 -9.14 7.31
C TYR A 78 -1.38 -9.65 7.56
N TRP A 79 -2.21 -9.77 6.52
CA TRP A 79 -3.56 -10.29 6.61
C TRP A 79 -3.88 -11.14 5.38
N HIS A 80 -5.01 -11.85 5.40
CA HIS A 80 -5.47 -12.60 4.25
C HIS A 80 -6.04 -11.67 3.15
N PRO A 81 -5.89 -12.04 1.86
CA PRO A 81 -5.15 -13.20 1.37
C PRO A 81 -3.63 -12.98 1.42
N PHE A 82 -2.89 -13.94 1.96
CA PHE A 82 -1.43 -13.90 2.02
C PHE A 82 -0.80 -14.16 0.65
N ALA A 83 0.47 -13.78 0.50
CA ALA A 83 1.23 -14.04 -0.72
C ALA A 83 1.27 -15.53 -1.09
N SER A 84 1.35 -16.45 -0.13
CA SER A 84 1.31 -17.89 -0.41
C SER A 84 -0.01 -18.33 -1.03
N GLU A 85 -1.15 -17.86 -0.51
CA GLU A 85 -2.48 -18.17 -1.03
C GLU A 85 -2.65 -17.63 -2.46
N ALA A 86 -2.13 -16.42 -2.73
CA ALA A 86 -2.13 -15.84 -4.07
C ALA A 86 -1.29 -16.67 -5.05
N VAL A 87 -0.10 -17.13 -4.64
CA VAL A 87 0.77 -17.97 -5.48
C VAL A 87 0.13 -19.34 -5.75
N GLU A 88 -0.55 -19.94 -4.77
CA GLU A 88 -1.28 -21.20 -4.96
C GLU A 88 -2.41 -21.04 -5.99
N GLN A 89 -3.17 -19.95 -5.93
CA GLN A 89 -4.22 -19.64 -6.91
C GLN A 89 -3.62 -19.45 -8.31
N MET A 90 -2.53 -18.67 -8.44
CA MET A 90 -1.83 -18.47 -9.72
C MET A 90 -1.34 -19.80 -10.32
N LYS A 91 -0.82 -20.72 -9.49
CA LYS A 91 -0.40 -22.06 -9.92
C LYS A 91 -1.59 -22.88 -10.41
N ALA A 92 -2.71 -22.87 -9.68
CA ALA A 92 -3.92 -23.59 -10.05
C ALA A 92 -4.54 -23.09 -11.36
N GLU A 93 -4.45 -21.79 -11.63
CA GLU A 93 -4.93 -21.16 -12.86
C GLU A 93 -3.91 -21.20 -14.02
N GLY A 94 -2.71 -21.75 -13.82
CA GLY A 94 -1.71 -21.89 -14.87
C GLY A 94 -1.09 -20.58 -15.35
N ILE A 95 -1.01 -19.55 -14.49
CA ILE A 95 -0.49 -18.22 -14.82
C ILE A 95 1.01 -18.25 -15.14
N THR A 96 1.42 -17.97 -16.38
CA THR A 96 2.85 -18.05 -16.77
C THR A 96 3.60 -16.72 -16.73
N LYS A 97 2.87 -15.60 -16.69
CA LYS A 97 3.40 -14.23 -16.68
C LYS A 97 2.73 -13.43 -15.58
N LEU A 98 3.53 -12.75 -14.76
CA LEU A 98 3.05 -11.98 -13.62
C LEU A 98 3.51 -10.52 -13.71
N VAL A 99 2.57 -9.60 -13.50
CA VAL A 99 2.88 -8.20 -13.21
C VAL A 99 2.57 -7.95 -11.73
N ILE A 100 3.60 -7.57 -10.97
CA ILE A 100 3.48 -7.28 -9.55
C ILE A 100 3.27 -5.77 -9.40
N LEU A 101 2.11 -5.37 -8.88
CA LEU A 101 1.78 -3.97 -8.62
C LEU A 101 1.73 -3.70 -7.12
N PRO A 102 2.78 -3.09 -6.53
CA PRO A 102 2.69 -2.56 -5.19
C PRO A 102 1.61 -1.48 -5.11
N LEU A 103 0.70 -1.58 -4.14
CA LEU A 103 -0.38 -0.60 -3.98
C LEU A 103 0.07 0.72 -3.32
N TYR A 104 1.32 0.79 -2.86
CA TYR A 104 1.94 2.03 -2.41
C TYR A 104 2.54 2.77 -3.62
N PRO A 105 2.12 4.01 -3.93
CA PRO A 105 2.70 4.79 -5.03
C PRO A 105 4.18 5.11 -4.79
N GLN A 106 4.52 5.43 -3.53
CA GLN A 106 5.89 5.64 -3.07
C GLN A 106 6.48 4.30 -2.60
N PHE A 107 7.72 4.04 -3.01
CA PHE A 107 8.46 2.87 -2.54
C PHE A 107 9.07 3.13 -1.17
N SER A 108 8.91 2.17 -0.25
CA SER A 108 9.77 2.02 0.93
C SER A 108 10.26 0.58 1.05
N ILE A 109 11.47 0.42 1.59
CA ILE A 109 12.06 -0.88 1.96
C ILE A 109 11.19 -1.60 2.99
N SER A 110 10.53 -0.82 3.87
CA SER A 110 9.67 -1.33 4.94
C SER A 110 8.29 -1.80 4.45
N THR A 111 7.81 -1.29 3.32
CA THR A 111 6.48 -1.62 2.75
C THR A 111 6.62 -2.50 1.50
N SER A 112 6.70 -1.88 0.31
CA SER A 112 6.83 -2.55 -0.99
C SER A 112 8.01 -3.50 -1.02
N GLY A 113 9.17 -3.08 -0.49
CA GLY A 113 10.34 -3.95 -0.38
C GLY A 113 10.10 -5.19 0.46
N SER A 114 9.41 -5.06 1.60
CA SER A 114 9.09 -6.23 2.45
C SER A 114 8.08 -7.16 1.81
N ALA A 115 7.06 -6.63 1.12
CA ALA A 115 6.08 -7.45 0.41
C ALA A 115 6.72 -8.22 -0.76
N LEU A 116 7.57 -7.56 -1.54
CA LEU A 116 8.29 -8.18 -2.66
C LEU A 116 9.19 -9.33 -2.18
N ARG A 117 9.99 -9.15 -1.13
CA ARG A 117 10.86 -10.23 -0.59
C ARG A 117 10.07 -11.49 -0.18
N VAL A 118 8.87 -11.31 0.37
CA VAL A 118 8.01 -12.44 0.74
C VAL A 118 7.44 -13.12 -0.50
N LEU A 119 6.97 -12.35 -1.47
CA LEU A 119 6.45 -12.89 -2.73
C LEU A 119 7.54 -13.63 -3.51
N GLU A 120 8.72 -13.05 -3.65
CA GLU A 120 9.89 -13.65 -4.31
C GLU A 120 10.28 -15.00 -3.69
N ARG A 121 10.19 -15.14 -2.35
CA ARG A 121 10.41 -16.42 -1.70
C ARG A 121 9.43 -17.48 -2.24
N TYR A 122 8.13 -17.19 -2.29
CA TYR A 122 7.14 -18.16 -2.79
C TYR A 122 7.25 -18.42 -4.29
N LEU A 123 7.67 -17.42 -5.08
CA LEU A 123 7.80 -17.54 -6.53
C LEU A 123 9.05 -18.32 -6.98
N TYR A 124 10.18 -18.13 -6.30
CA TYR A 124 11.48 -18.61 -6.80
C TYR A 124 12.14 -19.69 -5.95
N THR A 125 11.72 -19.88 -4.70
CA THR A 125 12.33 -20.92 -3.83
C THR A 125 11.53 -22.21 -3.79
N GLU A 126 10.27 -22.19 -4.22
CA GLU A 126 9.46 -23.41 -4.32
C GLU A 126 9.63 -24.09 -5.69
N PRO A 127 9.99 -25.38 -5.73
CA PRO A 127 10.10 -26.12 -6.98
C PRO A 127 8.75 -26.19 -7.72
N GLY A 128 8.77 -26.07 -9.05
CA GLY A 128 7.63 -26.48 -9.89
C GLY A 128 6.89 -25.37 -10.64
N PHE A 129 7.31 -24.10 -10.56
CA PHE A 129 6.63 -23.03 -11.31
C PHE A 129 7.55 -21.86 -11.71
N PRO A 130 8.30 -21.95 -12.82
CA PRO A 130 9.10 -20.84 -13.31
C PRO A 130 8.20 -19.76 -13.93
N MET A 131 7.73 -18.82 -13.10
CA MET A 131 6.92 -17.69 -13.57
C MET A 131 7.79 -16.51 -13.97
N LYS A 132 7.57 -15.97 -15.18
CA LYS A 132 8.19 -14.70 -15.58
C LYS A 132 7.45 -13.57 -14.89
N SER A 133 8.12 -12.85 -13.99
CA SER A 133 7.51 -11.72 -13.30
C SER A 133 8.16 -10.38 -13.67
N THR A 134 7.40 -9.30 -13.56
CA THR A 134 7.88 -7.92 -13.66
C THR A 134 7.22 -7.11 -12.57
N VAL A 135 8.00 -6.27 -11.90
CA VAL A 135 7.51 -5.39 -10.84
C VAL A 135 7.26 -4.01 -11.42
N VAL A 136 6.07 -3.45 -11.16
CA VAL A 136 5.80 -2.04 -11.42
C VAL A 136 6.62 -1.23 -10.40
N PRO A 137 7.50 -0.34 -10.86
CA PRO A 137 8.30 0.49 -9.95
C PRO A 137 7.39 1.49 -9.21
N ALA A 138 7.99 2.30 -8.33
CA ALA A 138 7.29 3.42 -7.72
C ALA A 138 6.56 4.25 -8.78
N TRP A 139 5.32 4.63 -8.49
CA TRP A 139 4.38 5.22 -9.44
C TRP A 139 3.70 6.48 -8.91
N TYR A 140 4.27 7.10 -7.86
CA TYR A 140 3.83 8.36 -7.26
C TYR A 140 3.76 9.55 -8.22
N ASN A 141 4.44 9.47 -9.37
CA ASN A 141 4.44 10.51 -10.41
C ASN A 141 3.54 10.18 -11.61
N ARG A 142 2.74 9.11 -11.53
CA ARG A 142 1.81 8.75 -12.62
C ARG A 142 0.66 9.74 -12.68
N GLN A 143 0.40 10.25 -13.88
CA GLN A 143 -0.65 11.23 -14.16
C GLN A 143 -2.03 10.84 -13.61
N GLY A 144 -2.43 9.55 -13.70
CA GLY A 144 -3.70 9.09 -13.14
C GLY A 144 -3.79 9.23 -11.62
N PHE A 145 -2.69 8.99 -10.90
CA PHE A 145 -2.60 9.18 -9.45
C PHE A 145 -2.67 10.66 -9.10
N LEU A 146 -1.86 11.50 -9.76
CA LEU A 146 -1.82 12.94 -9.52
C LEU A 146 -3.19 13.60 -9.74
N ARG A 147 -3.87 13.26 -10.84
CA ARG A 147 -5.22 13.75 -11.15
C ARG A 147 -6.25 13.31 -10.13
N ALA A 148 -6.22 12.04 -9.72
CA ALA A 148 -7.16 11.54 -8.72
C ALA A 148 -6.96 12.24 -7.37
N SER A 149 -5.72 12.45 -6.95
CA SER A 149 -5.37 13.17 -5.73
C SER A 149 -5.78 14.65 -5.79
N ALA A 150 -5.41 15.36 -6.86
CA ALA A 150 -5.78 16.76 -7.05
C ALA A 150 -7.31 16.93 -7.10
N ARG A 151 -8.02 16.04 -7.80
CA ARG A 151 -9.48 16.03 -7.84
C ARG A 151 -10.09 15.87 -6.46
N ALA A 152 -9.63 14.91 -5.66
CA ALA A 152 -10.15 14.67 -4.32
C ALA A 152 -9.93 15.89 -3.40
N ILE A 153 -8.78 16.55 -3.51
CA ILE A 153 -8.50 17.80 -2.77
C ILE A 153 -9.46 18.90 -3.22
N ALA A 154 -9.60 19.12 -4.53
CA ALA A 154 -10.50 20.14 -5.08
C ALA A 154 -11.97 19.92 -4.70
N GLU A 155 -12.44 18.66 -4.72
CA GLU A 155 -13.79 18.30 -4.26
C GLU A 155 -13.97 18.57 -2.76
N SER A 156 -12.95 18.30 -1.96
CA SER A 156 -12.98 18.59 -0.51
C SER A 156 -13.01 20.10 -0.24
N LEU A 157 -12.20 20.89 -0.95
CA LEU A 157 -12.18 22.35 -0.81
C LEU A 157 -13.51 22.98 -1.23
N ARG A 158 -14.16 22.48 -2.29
CA ARG A 158 -15.50 22.95 -2.71
C ARG A 158 -16.61 22.66 -1.70
N SER A 159 -16.37 21.74 -0.76
CA SER A 159 -17.33 21.46 0.30
C SER A 159 -17.25 22.46 1.47
N LEU A 160 -16.23 23.32 1.49
CA LEU A 160 -16.09 24.39 2.47
C LEU A 160 -17.08 25.54 2.19
N PRO A 161 -17.49 26.29 3.22
CA PRO A 161 -18.30 27.49 3.04
C PRO A 161 -17.64 28.53 2.13
N ASP A 162 -18.47 29.31 1.42
CA ASP A 162 -18.00 30.40 0.56
C ASP A 162 -17.13 31.38 1.35
N GLY A 163 -15.94 31.67 0.82
CA GLY A 163 -14.96 32.56 1.44
C GLY A 163 -13.89 31.87 2.29
N GLU A 164 -14.09 30.62 2.75
CA GLU A 164 -13.09 29.90 3.55
C GLU A 164 -12.02 29.20 2.70
N VAL A 165 -12.30 28.96 1.42
CA VAL A 165 -11.37 28.28 0.50
C VAL A 165 -10.03 29.03 0.35
N ALA A 166 -10.07 30.36 0.38
CA ALA A 166 -8.87 31.19 0.20
C ALA A 166 -7.89 31.11 1.37
N ASP A 167 -8.40 30.81 2.57
CA ASP A 167 -7.62 30.70 3.81
C ASP A 167 -7.36 29.24 4.20
N ALA A 168 -7.82 28.28 3.38
CA ALA A 168 -7.69 26.86 3.65
C ALA A 168 -6.24 26.39 3.44
N HIS A 169 -5.72 25.63 4.40
CA HIS A 169 -4.42 24.98 4.29
C HIS A 169 -4.58 23.49 3.99
N VAL A 170 -3.90 23.00 2.95
CA VAL A 170 -3.83 21.56 2.64
C VAL A 170 -2.63 20.95 3.35
N LEU A 171 -2.89 20.18 4.41
CA LEU A 171 -1.85 19.42 5.11
C LEU A 171 -1.69 18.02 4.50
N PHE A 172 -0.57 17.78 3.83
CA PHE A 172 -0.19 16.44 3.40
C PHE A 172 0.41 15.67 4.58
N SER A 173 -0.28 14.62 5.02
CA SER A 173 0.18 13.74 6.11
C SER A 173 0.59 12.38 5.55
N ALA A 174 1.83 11.97 5.83
CA ALA A 174 2.39 10.68 5.44
C ALA A 174 2.94 9.94 6.67
N GLN A 175 2.98 8.61 6.61
CA GLN A 175 3.57 7.83 7.71
C GLN A 175 5.06 8.09 7.82
N GLY A 176 5.54 8.37 9.03
CA GLY A 176 6.97 8.55 9.30
C GLY A 176 7.75 7.23 9.20
N LEU A 177 9.04 7.34 8.89
CA LEU A 177 9.98 6.22 8.90
C LEU A 177 10.99 6.38 10.04
N PRO A 178 11.45 5.28 10.67
CA PRO A 178 12.58 5.34 11.58
C PRO A 178 13.82 5.89 10.87
N ARG A 179 14.55 6.82 11.50
CA ARG A 179 15.74 7.46 10.92
C ARG A 179 16.75 6.50 10.31
N LYS A 180 16.94 5.33 10.93
CA LYS A 180 17.79 4.25 10.40
C LYS A 180 17.48 3.88 8.94
N TYR A 181 16.21 3.87 8.53
CA TYR A 181 15.85 3.56 7.15
C TYR A 181 16.31 4.66 6.18
N ILE A 182 16.30 5.91 6.64
CA ILE A 182 16.73 7.07 5.86
C ILE A 182 18.26 7.11 5.82
N ASP A 183 18.89 7.14 6.99
CA ASP A 183 20.32 7.42 7.16
C ASP A 183 21.20 6.22 6.74
N ASP A 184 20.84 4.99 7.15
CA ASP A 184 21.69 3.81 6.93
C ASP A 184 21.29 3.03 5.67
N LEU A 185 19.99 3.00 5.35
CA LEU A 185 19.45 2.18 4.25
C LEU A 185 19.12 2.98 2.99
N SER A 186 19.24 4.31 3.04
CA SER A 186 18.94 5.20 1.91
C SER A 186 17.56 4.94 1.29
N ASP A 187 16.54 4.75 2.14
CA ASP A 187 15.16 4.51 1.71
C ASP A 187 14.60 5.75 0.96
N PRO A 188 14.15 5.62 -0.30
CA PRO A 188 13.76 6.76 -1.14
C PRO A 188 12.38 7.32 -0.78
N TYR A 189 11.67 6.73 0.17
CA TYR A 189 10.29 7.08 0.49
C TYR A 189 10.08 8.55 0.80
N VAL A 190 10.98 9.18 1.58
CA VAL A 190 10.84 10.60 1.96
C VAL A 190 10.88 11.49 0.72
N GLU A 191 11.90 11.32 -0.12
CA GLU A 191 12.03 12.07 -1.38
C GLU A 191 10.83 11.84 -2.29
N GLN A 192 10.34 10.60 -2.41
CA GLN A 192 9.19 10.29 -3.24
C GLN A 192 7.88 10.88 -2.70
N VAL A 193 7.72 10.96 -1.38
CA VAL A 193 6.59 11.64 -0.75
C VAL A 193 6.65 13.13 -1.05
N GLU A 194 7.77 13.79 -0.77
CA GLU A 194 7.97 15.22 -1.03
C GLU A 194 7.70 15.53 -2.51
N ARG A 195 8.28 14.73 -3.42
CA ARG A 195 8.07 14.91 -4.86
C ARG A 195 6.62 14.68 -5.27
N SER A 196 5.91 13.73 -4.64
CA SER A 196 4.49 13.51 -4.93
C SER A 196 3.63 14.69 -4.48
N VAL A 197 3.97 15.33 -3.35
CA VAL A 197 3.28 16.54 -2.87
C VAL A 197 3.45 17.68 -3.86
N ASP A 198 4.69 17.96 -4.31
CA ASP A 198 4.95 19.00 -5.32
C ASP A 198 4.13 18.78 -6.60
N LEU A 199 4.10 17.53 -7.07
CA LEU A 199 3.39 17.17 -8.30
C LEU A 199 1.86 17.26 -8.15
N ILE A 200 1.33 16.89 -6.99
CA ILE A 200 -0.11 17.01 -6.70
C ILE A 200 -0.50 18.48 -6.59
N ALA A 201 0.31 19.30 -5.90
CA ALA A 201 0.08 20.75 -5.79
C ALA A 201 0.10 21.41 -7.18
N ALA A 202 1.08 21.08 -8.02
CA ALA A 202 1.15 21.58 -9.38
C ALA A 202 -0.06 21.16 -10.25
N GLU A 203 -0.51 19.90 -10.14
CA GLU A 203 -1.71 19.42 -10.87
C GLU A 203 -2.99 20.12 -10.38
N LEU A 204 -3.08 20.37 -9.07
CA LEU A 204 -4.20 21.07 -8.43
C LEU A 204 -4.29 22.52 -8.93
N GLU A 205 -3.17 23.25 -8.95
CA GLU A 205 -3.11 24.62 -9.48
C GLU A 205 -3.45 24.64 -10.97
N ALA A 206 -2.83 23.77 -11.76
CA ALA A 206 -3.01 23.74 -13.21
C ALA A 206 -4.45 23.39 -13.64
N THR A 207 -5.13 22.52 -12.90
CA THR A 207 -6.46 22.01 -13.28
C THR A 207 -7.60 22.79 -12.64
N TYR A 208 -7.41 23.26 -11.41
CA TYR A 208 -8.49 23.83 -10.61
C TYR A 208 -8.24 25.28 -10.19
N GLY A 209 -7.07 25.85 -10.48
CA GLY A 209 -6.72 27.23 -10.13
C GLY A 209 -6.58 27.47 -8.62
N VAL A 210 -6.42 26.41 -7.83
CA VAL A 210 -6.20 26.46 -6.39
C VAL A 210 -4.70 26.47 -6.14
N LYS A 211 -4.21 27.49 -5.44
CA LYS A 211 -2.81 27.63 -5.04
C LYS A 211 -2.56 27.06 -3.65
#